data_AF-A0A938T4X2-F1
#
_entry.id   AF-A0A938T4X2-F1
#
_cell.length_a   1.000
_cell.length_b   1.000
_cell.length_c   1.000
_cell.angle_alpha   90.00
_cell.angle_beta   90.00
_cell.angle_gamma   90.00
#
_symmetry.space_group_name_H-M   'P 1'
#
loop_
_entity.id
_entity.type
_entity.pdbx_description
1 polymer ?
#
loop_
_entity_poly.entity_id
_entity_poly.type
_entity_poly.pdbx_seq_one_letter_code
_entity_poly.pdbx_strand_id
1 'polypeptide(L)' 'GKLNKFYSQICLIEQPFVKEDKISITELLAAKSKEIGDTVTIKRYTRWQLGDA' A
#
# COMPACT_ATOMS: atom_id res chain seq x y z
N GLY A 1 -3.48 -4.90 -19.55
CA GLY A 1 -4.14 -5.98 -18.79
C GLY A 1 -5.01 -5.38 -17.69
N LYS A 2 -6.32 -5.61 -17.74
CA LYS A 2 -7.30 -5.03 -16.78
C LYS A 2 -7.05 -5.44 -15.32
N LEU A 3 -6.48 -6.63 -15.10
CA LEU A 3 -6.17 -7.17 -13.78
C LEU A 3 -5.07 -6.39 -13.05
N ASN A 4 -3.97 -6.05 -13.72
CA ASN A 4 -2.89 -5.29 -13.07
C ASN A 4 -3.37 -3.91 -12.57
N LYS A 5 -4.26 -3.26 -13.33
CA LYS A 5 -4.86 -1.98 -12.93
C LYS A 5 -5.83 -2.13 -11.75
N PHE A 6 -6.53 -3.26 -11.67
CA PHE A 6 -7.38 -3.58 -10.53
C PHE A 6 -6.55 -3.75 -9.25
N TYR A 7 -5.46 -4.52 -9.31
CA TYR A 7 -4.57 -4.72 -8.17
C TYR A 7 -3.93 -3.40 -7.70
N SER A 8 -3.46 -2.56 -8.62
CA SER A 8 -2.86 -1.27 -8.27
C SER A 8 -3.86 -0.24 -7.71
N GLN A 9 -5.17 -0.44 -7.89
CA GLN A 9 -6.21 0.46 -7.40
C GLN A 9 -6.89 -0.03 -6.12
N ILE A 10 -6.99 -1.35 -5.92
CA ILE A 10 -7.78 -1.93 -4.83
C ILE A 10 -6.91 -2.53 -3.74
N CYS A 11 -5.76 -3.10 -4.09
CA CYS A 11 -4.86 -3.68 -3.10
C CYS A 11 -3.97 -2.58 -2.53
N LEU A 12 -4.19 -2.23 -1.25
CA LEU A 12 -3.37 -1.26 -0.50
C LEU A 12 -1.86 -1.52 -0.66
N ILE A 13 -1.46 -2.78 -0.75
CA ILE A 13 -0.06 -3.21 -0.85
C ILE A 13 0.57 -2.79 -2.20
N GLU A 14 -0.20 -2.86 -3.29
CA GLU A 14 0.25 -2.60 -4.67
C GLU A 14 -0.02 -1.14 -5.12
N GLN A 15 -0.61 -0.33 -4.23
CA GLN A 15 -0.89 1.07 -4.51
C GLN A 15 0.39 1.92 -4.45
N PRO A 16 0.48 2.97 -5.30
CA PRO A 16 1.53 3.97 -5.16
C PRO A 16 1.38 4.73 -3.84
N PHE A 17 2.50 5.07 -3.22
CA PHE A 17 2.50 5.78 -1.96
C PHE A 17 2.09 7.25 -2.16
N VAL A 18 1.08 7.71 -1.41
CA VAL A 18 0.46 9.05 -1.59
C VAL A 18 1.44 10.23 -1.44
N LYS A 19 2.55 10.06 -0.70
CA LYS A 19 3.57 11.12 -0.58
C LYS A 19 4.68 11.01 -1.62
N GLU A 20 4.82 9.85 -2.25
CA GLU A 20 5.92 9.54 -3.17
C GLU A 20 5.41 8.55 -4.22
N ASP A 21 4.74 9.07 -5.25
CA ASP A 21 4.03 8.28 -6.27
C ASP A 21 4.93 7.34 -7.09
N LYS A 22 6.26 7.43 -6.90
CA LYS A 22 7.26 6.58 -7.56
C LYS A 22 7.46 5.23 -6.86
N ILE A 23 7.03 5.11 -5.60
CA ILE A 23 7.32 3.95 -4.74
C ILE A 23 5.98 3.32 -4.36
N SER A 24 5.89 2.00 -4.44
CA SER A 24 4.71 1.26 -3.96
C SER A 24 4.73 1.08 -2.44
N ILE A 25 3.58 0.78 -1.85
CA ILE A 25 3.50 0.51 -0.41
C ILE A 25 4.35 -0.72 -0.01
N THR A 26 4.51 -1.72 -0.89
CA THR A 26 5.47 -2.84 -0.68
C THR A 26 6.90 -2.37 -0.57
N GLU A 27 7.36 -1.51 -1.47
CA GLU A 27 8.73 -1.01 -1.49
C GLU A 27 9.00 -0.12 -0.26
N LEU A 28 8.01 0.67 0.17
CA LEU A 28 8.11 1.46 1.38
C LEU A 28 8.21 0.57 2.63
N LEU A 29 7.39 -0.48 2.73
CA LEU A 29 7.48 -1.46 3.82
C LEU A 29 8.84 -2.16 3.84
N ALA A 30 9.40 -2.50 2.68
CA ALA A 30 10.71 -3.12 2.54
C ALA A 30 11.86 -2.16 2.91
N ALA A 31 11.74 -0.87 2.59
CA ALA A 31 12.72 0.13 2.99
C ALA A 31 12.68 0.35 4.51
N LYS A 32 11.48 0.47 5.08
CA LYS A 32 11.29 0.67 6.53
C LYS A 32 11.68 -0.54 7.37
N SER A 33 11.44 -1.76 6.88
CA SER A 33 11.89 -2.97 7.57
C SER A 33 13.41 -3.06 7.65
N LYS A 34 14.12 -2.62 6.60
CA LYS A 34 15.59 -2.52 6.58
C LYS A 34 16.13 -1.46 7.54
N GLU A 35 15.49 -0.29 7.61
CA GLU A 35 15.89 0.77 8.55
C GLU A 35 15.71 0.37 10.02
N ILE A 36 14.63 -0.36 10.32
CA ILE A 36 14.28 -0.76 11.69
C ILE A 36 15.01 -2.05 12.10
N GLY A 37 15.43 -2.87 11.12
CA GLY A 37 16.01 -4.19 11.37
C GLY A 37 14.98 -5.24 11.79
N ASP A 38 13.69 -5.00 11.51
CA ASP A 38 12.59 -5.85 11.93
C ASP A 38 11.52 -5.99 10.83
N THR A 39 10.75 -7.08 10.86
CA THR A 39 9.78 -7.42 9.81
C THR A 39 8.46 -6.66 9.94
N VAL A 40 8.34 -5.56 9.20
CA VAL A 40 7.11 -4.75 9.18
C VAL A 40 6.12 -5.32 8.16
N THR A 41 4.95 -5.75 8.65
CA THR A 41 3.86 -6.29 7.82
C THR A 41 2.52 -5.67 8.16
N ILE A 42 1.71 -5.37 7.13
CA ILE A 42 0.33 -4.90 7.33
C ILE A 42 -0.57 -6.12 7.52
N LYS A 43 -1.05 -6.36 8.75
CA LYS A 43 -1.98 -7.45 9.03
C LYS A 43 -3.40 -7.15 8.55
N ARG A 44 -3.91 -5.96 8.88
CA ARG A 44 -5.30 -5.53 8.62
C ARG A 44 -5.36 -4.01 8.51
N TYR A 45 -6.25 -3.48 7.68
CA TYR A 45 -6.59 -2.07 7.65
C TYR A 45 -8.11 -1.91 7.57
N THR A 46 -8.63 -0.80 8.08
CA THR A 46 -10.03 -0.41 7.94
C THR A 46 -10.10 1.02 7.45
N ARG A 47 -10.74 1.26 6.31
CA ARG A 47 -11.01 2.60 5.79
C ARG A 47 -12.48 2.93 6.02
N TRP A 48 -12.74 3.84 6.94
CA TRP A 48 -14.08 4.37 7.19
C TRP A 48 -14.25 5.62 6.34
N GLN A 49 -15.32 5.67 5.55
CA GLN A 49 -15.70 6.85 4.78
C GLN A 49 -17.14 7.17 5.16
N LEU A 50 -17.40 8.42 5.55
CA LEU A 50 -18.74 8.85 5.92
C LEU A 50 -19.50 9.23 4.64
N GLY A 51 -20.47 8.39 4.25
CA GLY A 51 -21.30 8.57 3.07
C GLY A 51 -20.63 8.06 1.78
N ASP A 52 -21.35 7.19 1.07
CA ASP A 52 -21.21 7.00 -0.36
C ASP A 52 -22.57 7.38 -0.97
N ALA A 53 -22.54 8.25 -1.98
CA ALA A 53 -23.61 8.39 -2.96
C ALA A 53 -23.01 8.06 -4.33
#